data_AF-A0A537VTI2-F1
#
_entry.id   AF-A0A537VTI2-F1
#
_cell.length_a   1.000
_cell.length_b   1.000
_cell.length_c   1.000
_cell.angle_alpha   90.00
_cell.angle_beta   90.00
_cell.angle_gamma   90.00
#
_symmetry.space_group_name_H-M   'P 1'
#
loop_
_entity.id
_entity.type
_entity.pdbx_description
1 polymer ?
#
loop_
_entity_poly.entity_id
_entity_poly.type
_entity_poly.pdbx_seq_one_letter_code
_entity_poly.pdbx_strand_id
1 'polypeptide(L)'
;MVIRTSNSDTLISKDYSSPRGANGYYVVNAKWSPDSQFFVYSMSSSGGHSPWSFPMMVYSRQKNRIAGFSDMIHGGPTVSADFHFAGPHTLIASTWKQPGSLDDKIAVTVDLEEAFAKLAPSSD
;
A
#
# COMPACT_ATOMS: atom_id res chain seq x y z
N MET A 1 -4.32 -12.14 -1.70
CA MET A 1 -5.17 -11.32 -0.80
C MET A 1 -6.60 -11.34 -1.30
N VAL A 2 -7.58 -11.46 -0.41
CA VAL A 2 -9.02 -11.34 -0.73
C VAL A 2 -9.66 -10.42 0.29
N ILE A 3 -10.45 -9.45 -0.17
CA ILE A 3 -11.29 -8.59 0.68
C ILE A 3 -12.75 -9.00 0.46
N ARG A 4 -13.48 -9.28 1.54
CA ARG A 4 -14.88 -9.73 1.51
C ARG A 4 -15.79 -8.84 2.33
N THR A 5 -17.06 -8.80 1.97
CA THR A 5 -18.13 -8.25 2.82
C THR A 5 -18.40 -9.19 4.00
N SER A 6 -19.14 -8.70 5.00
CA SER A 6 -19.62 -9.53 6.12
C SER A 6 -20.49 -10.70 5.67
N ASN A 7 -21.15 -10.58 4.51
CA ASN A 7 -22.00 -11.62 3.94
C ASN A 7 -21.19 -12.59 3.06
N SER A 8 -19.86 -12.53 3.09
CA SER A 8 -18.92 -13.35 2.32
C SER A 8 -18.81 -13.04 0.82
N ASP A 9 -19.43 -11.97 0.33
CA ASP A 9 -19.24 -11.53 -1.05
C ASP A 9 -17.81 -11.04 -1.25
N THR A 10 -17.15 -11.45 -2.34
CA THR A 10 -15.80 -10.97 -2.64
C THR A 10 -15.86 -9.60 -3.30
N LEU A 11 -15.27 -8.59 -2.66
CA LEU A 11 -15.14 -7.25 -3.21
C LEU A 11 -13.97 -7.19 -4.21
N ILE A 12 -12.80 -7.68 -3.79
CA ILE A 12 -11.61 -7.72 -4.63
C ILE A 12 -10.67 -8.86 -4.20
N SER A 13 -9.95 -9.41 -5.16
CA SER A 13 -8.84 -10.31 -4.91
C SER A 13 -7.62 -9.88 -5.71
N LYS A 14 -6.42 -10.05 -5.13
CA LYS A 14 -5.15 -9.83 -5.81
C LYS A 14 -4.17 -10.90 -5.39
N ASP A 15 -3.68 -11.65 -6.36
CA ASP A 15 -2.64 -12.64 -6.14
C ASP A 15 -1.25 -12.00 -6.32
N TYR A 16 -0.38 -12.25 -5.35
CA TYR A 16 1.01 -11.78 -5.32
C TYR A 16 2.02 -12.94 -5.39
N SER A 17 1.52 -14.14 -5.63
CA SER A 17 2.33 -15.35 -5.77
C SER A 17 3.14 -15.29 -7.07
N SER A 18 4.45 -15.53 -7.00
CA SER A 18 5.26 -15.63 -8.22
C SER A 18 4.92 -16.92 -8.97
N PRO A 19 4.84 -16.92 -10.32
CA PRO A 19 4.49 -18.10 -11.12
C PRO A 19 5.41 -19.32 -10.96
N ARG A 20 6.54 -19.19 -10.26
CA ARG A 20 7.56 -20.24 -10.11
C ARG A 20 8.04 -20.45 -8.66
N GLY A 21 7.32 -19.96 -7.65
CA GLY A 21 7.59 -20.26 -6.25
C GLY A 21 8.93 -19.78 -5.68
N ALA A 22 9.69 -18.97 -6.42
CA ALA A 22 11.04 -18.58 -6.01
C ALA A 22 11.05 -17.35 -5.10
N ASN A 23 10.27 -16.30 -5.40
CA ASN A 23 10.29 -15.05 -4.63
C ASN A 23 8.91 -14.38 -4.69
N GLY A 24 8.15 -14.38 -3.59
CA GLY A 24 6.81 -13.77 -3.51
C GLY A 24 6.79 -12.57 -2.56
N TYR A 25 5.79 -11.71 -2.72
CA TYR A 25 5.46 -10.71 -1.70
C TYR A 25 4.49 -11.32 -0.69
N TYR A 26 4.79 -11.15 0.59
CA TYR A 26 3.86 -11.47 1.67
C TYR A 26 3.50 -10.20 2.45
N VAL A 27 2.28 -10.15 2.96
CA VAL A 27 1.79 -9.03 3.76
C VAL A 27 2.44 -9.08 5.13
N VAL A 28 3.01 -7.96 5.59
CA VAL A 28 3.69 -7.84 6.89
C VAL A 28 2.96 -6.93 7.87
N ASN A 29 2.21 -5.94 7.37
CA ASN A 29 1.34 -5.10 8.18
C ASN A 29 0.10 -4.76 7.35
N ALA A 30 -1.08 -4.73 7.98
CA ALA A 30 -2.32 -4.37 7.32
C ALA A 30 -3.31 -3.77 8.31
N LYS A 31 -3.98 -2.68 7.92
CA LYS A 31 -4.97 -2.00 8.75
C LYS A 31 -6.06 -1.37 7.89
N TRP A 32 -7.29 -1.37 8.42
CA TRP A 32 -8.35 -0.51 7.93
C TRP A 32 -8.18 0.91 8.47
N SER A 33 -8.61 1.89 7.69
CA SER A 33 -8.86 3.24 8.20
C SER A 33 -9.96 3.21 9.27
N PRO A 34 -9.99 4.18 10.20
CA PRO A 34 -10.99 4.23 11.27
C PRO A 34 -12.45 4.17 10.79
N ASP A 35 -12.73 4.71 9.62
CA ASP A 35 -14.04 4.75 8.97
C ASP A 35 -14.31 3.57 8.00
N SER A 36 -13.35 2.65 7.88
CA SER A 36 -13.38 1.49 6.99
C SER A 36 -13.58 1.81 5.49
N GLN A 37 -13.20 3.01 5.06
CA GLN A 37 -13.20 3.38 3.63
C GLN A 37 -11.92 2.97 2.91
N PHE A 38 -10.82 2.80 3.64
CA PHE A 38 -9.53 2.42 3.07
C PHE A 38 -8.94 1.21 3.79
N PHE A 39 -8.36 0.28 3.03
CA PHE A 39 -7.57 -0.81 3.56
C PHE A 39 -6.14 -0.70 3.04
N VAL A 40 -5.19 -0.60 3.96
CA VAL A 40 -3.77 -0.41 3.63
C VAL A 40 -3.02 -1.64 4.06
N TYR A 41 -2.11 -2.11 3.22
CA TYR A 41 -1.20 -3.20 3.57
C TYR A 41 0.19 -2.97 2.99
N SER A 42 1.20 -3.27 3.80
CA SER A 42 2.61 -3.28 3.41
C SER A 42 3.07 -4.72 3.19
N MET A 43 3.98 -4.89 2.25
CA MET A 43 4.50 -6.19 1.85
C MET A 43 6.02 -6.23 1.98
N SER A 44 6.56 -7.41 2.25
CA SER A 44 7.99 -7.68 2.17
C SER A 44 8.26 -8.76 1.13
N SER A 45 9.41 -8.69 0.47
CA SER A 45 9.85 -9.68 -0.50
C SER A 45 10.58 -10.83 0.20
N SER A 46 10.20 -12.06 -0.10
CA SER A 46 10.90 -13.25 0.41
C SER A 46 12.28 -13.47 -0.23
N GLY A 47 12.62 -12.71 -1.29
CA GLY A 47 13.81 -12.95 -2.11
C GLY A 47 15.06 -12.16 -1.75
N GLY A 48 15.03 -11.31 -0.72
CA GLY A 48 16.23 -10.61 -0.22
C GLY A 48 16.84 -9.55 -1.15
N HIS A 49 16.32 -9.34 -2.36
CA HIS A 49 16.85 -8.37 -3.33
C HIS A 49 16.71 -6.91 -2.88
N SER A 50 15.80 -6.59 -1.95
CA SER A 50 15.65 -5.24 -1.38
C SER A 50 15.03 -5.28 0.02
N PRO A 51 15.81 -5.64 1.07
CA PRO A 51 15.28 -5.77 2.44
C PRO A 51 14.75 -4.46 3.02
N TRP A 52 15.17 -3.33 2.44
CA TRP A 52 14.75 -1.99 2.81
C TRP A 52 13.41 -1.57 2.17
N SER A 53 12.92 -2.31 1.17
CA SER A 53 11.72 -1.93 0.40
C SER A 53 10.50 -2.65 0.95
N PHE A 54 9.47 -1.87 1.28
CA PHE A 54 8.22 -2.38 1.79
C PHE A 54 7.04 -1.90 0.94
N PRO A 55 6.85 -2.41 -0.30
CA PRO A 55 5.77 -1.96 -1.17
C PRO A 55 4.43 -1.92 -0.44
N MET A 56 3.77 -0.77 -0.50
CA MET A 56 2.49 -0.52 0.14
C MET A 56 1.40 -0.40 -0.92
N MET A 57 0.25 -0.98 -0.62
CA MET A 57 -0.93 -0.92 -1.44
C MET A 57 -2.08 -0.35 -0.62
N VAL A 58 -2.94 0.40 -1.29
CA VAL A 58 -4.15 0.96 -0.69
C VAL A 58 -5.35 0.51 -1.51
N TYR A 59 -6.34 -0.06 -0.84
CA TYR A 59 -7.66 -0.32 -1.39
C TYR A 59 -8.61 0.79 -0.96
N SER A 60 -9.30 1.41 -1.91
CA SER A 60 -10.44 2.28 -1.65
C SER A 60 -11.73 1.50 -1.82
N ARG A 61 -12.56 1.46 -0.76
CA ARG A 61 -13.87 0.82 -0.78
C ARG A 61 -14.85 1.56 -1.70
N GLN A 62 -14.87 2.88 -1.64
CA GLN A 62 -15.77 3.70 -2.47
C GLN A 62 -15.48 3.56 -3.96
N LYS A 63 -14.19 3.51 -4.33
CA LYS A 63 -13.76 3.35 -5.73
C LYS A 63 -13.64 1.88 -6.16
N ASN A 64 -13.80 0.94 -5.23
CA ASN A 64 -13.52 -0.49 -5.40
C ASN A 64 -12.21 -0.77 -6.15
N ARG A 65 -11.13 -0.07 -5.78
CA ARG A 65 -9.86 -0.06 -6.52
C ARG A 65 -8.67 -0.18 -5.58
N ILE A 66 -7.66 -0.95 -5.99
CA ILE A 66 -6.35 -1.00 -5.36
C ILE A 66 -5.37 -0.13 -6.16
N ALA A 67 -4.61 0.71 -5.48
CA ALA A 67 -3.51 1.50 -6.04
C ALA A 67 -2.22 1.32 -5.23
N GLY A 68 -1.08 1.55 -5.86
CA GLY A 68 0.21 1.57 -5.16
C GLY A 68 0.34 2.87 -4.36
N PHE A 69 0.83 2.78 -3.12
CA PHE A 69 1.10 3.99 -2.33
C PHE A 69 2.19 4.85 -2.98
N SER A 70 3.16 4.23 -3.66
CA SER A 70 4.19 4.91 -4.45
C SER A 70 3.59 5.90 -5.46
N ASP A 71 2.47 5.55 -6.10
CA ASP A 71 1.79 6.40 -7.09
C ASP A 71 1.23 7.67 -6.44
N MET A 72 0.96 7.62 -5.13
CA MET A 72 0.46 8.73 -4.32
C MET A 72 1.59 9.62 -3.76
N ILE A 73 2.84 9.15 -3.83
CA ILE A 73 4.04 9.85 -3.33
C ILE A 73 5.09 10.06 -4.43
N HIS A 74 4.63 10.34 -5.66
CA HIS A 74 5.48 10.66 -6.81
C HIS A 74 6.51 9.57 -7.18
N GLY A 75 6.15 8.31 -7.01
CA GLY A 75 6.99 7.15 -7.33
C GLY A 75 8.04 6.81 -6.26
N GLY A 76 8.03 7.51 -5.12
CA GLY A 76 8.91 7.19 -4.00
C GLY A 76 8.66 5.79 -3.44
N PRO A 77 9.70 5.05 -3.00
CA PRO A 77 9.52 3.76 -2.35
C PRO A 77 9.04 3.94 -0.91
N THR A 78 8.29 2.97 -0.40
CA THR A 78 8.06 2.86 1.05
C THR A 78 9.19 2.05 1.68
N VAL A 79 9.74 2.55 2.79
CA VAL A 79 11.03 2.10 3.35
C VAL A 79 10.92 1.59 4.80
N SER A 80 9.68 1.39 5.23
CA SER A 80 9.26 0.77 6.47
C SER A 80 7.96 0.00 6.22
N ALA A 81 7.79 -1.15 6.88
CA ALA A 81 6.51 -1.85 6.92
C ALA A 81 5.45 -1.08 7.72
N ASP A 82 5.88 -0.20 8.62
CA ASP A 82 5.02 0.49 9.56
C ASP A 82 4.42 1.76 8.98
N PHE A 83 3.14 1.91 9.25
CA PHE A 83 2.33 3.07 8.94
C PHE A 83 1.23 3.22 9.99
N HIS A 84 0.65 4.41 10.06
CA HIS A 84 -0.50 4.66 10.92
C HIS A 84 -1.44 5.69 10.29
N PHE A 85 -2.70 5.64 10.72
CA PHE A 85 -3.68 6.64 10.38
C PHE A 85 -3.63 7.77 11.41
N ALA A 86 -3.48 9.01 10.94
CA ALA A 86 -3.60 10.22 11.76
C ALA A 86 -5.03 10.81 11.73
N GLY A 87 -5.88 10.26 10.87
CA GLY A 87 -7.30 10.61 10.72
C GLY A 87 -8.00 9.56 9.85
N PRO A 88 -9.30 9.73 9.54
CA PRO A 88 -10.05 8.79 8.73
C PRO A 88 -9.41 8.51 7.37
N HIS A 89 -8.91 9.55 6.69
CA HIS A 89 -8.34 9.42 5.34
C HIS A 89 -6.83 9.74 5.31
N THR A 90 -6.24 10.11 6.45
CA THR A 90 -4.84 10.56 6.52
C THR A 90 -3.91 9.42 6.92
N LEU A 91 -3.06 8.99 6.00
CA LEU A 91 -2.06 7.94 6.20
C LEU A 91 -0.66 8.53 6.33
N ILE A 92 0.08 8.12 7.35
CA ILE A 92 1.49 8.47 7.54
C ILE A 92 2.36 7.22 7.35
N ALA A 93 3.31 7.30 6.44
CA ALA A 93 4.27 6.24 6.11
C ALA A 93 5.69 6.82 5.99
N SER A 94 6.69 5.96 5.77
CA SER A 94 8.09 6.38 5.59
C SER A 94 8.57 6.19 4.16
N THR A 95 9.24 7.19 3.60
CA THR A 95 9.94 7.17 2.30
C THR A 95 11.38 7.67 2.46
N TRP A 96 12.23 7.54 1.45
CA TRP A 96 13.55 8.19 1.47
C TRP A 96 13.43 9.69 1.16
N LYS A 97 14.27 10.49 1.83
CA LYS A 97 14.39 11.93 1.60
C LYS A 97 14.85 12.24 0.18
N GLN A 98 15.76 11.43 -0.33
CA GLN A 98 16.30 11.51 -1.69
C GLN A 98 16.43 10.10 -2.28
N PRO A 99 16.25 9.93 -3.59
CA PRO A 99 16.43 8.63 -4.24
C PRO A 99 17.80 8.03 -3.90
N GLY A 100 17.79 6.81 -3.35
CA GLY A 100 19.00 6.08 -2.97
C GLY A 100 19.57 6.40 -1.57
N SER A 101 19.06 7.41 -0.85
CA SER A 101 19.49 7.65 0.54
C SER A 101 18.72 6.73 1.50
N LEU A 102 19.28 5.55 1.77
CA LEU A 102 18.68 4.55 2.65
C LEU A 102 18.60 5.00 4.11
N ASP A 103 19.56 5.81 4.53
CA ASP A 103 19.75 6.25 5.91
C ASP A 103 18.93 7.50 6.24
N ASP A 104 18.62 8.35 5.23
CA ASP A 104 17.76 9.52 5.39
C ASP A 104 16.31 9.20 5.06
N LYS A 105 15.58 8.66 6.04
CA LYS A 105 14.14 8.40 5.92
C LYS A 105 13.34 9.61 6.41
N ILE A 106 12.25 9.92 5.72
CA ILE A 106 11.29 10.96 6.12
C ILE A 106 9.89 10.38 6.22
N ALA A 107 9.09 10.95 7.11
CA ALA A 107 7.65 10.71 7.13
C ALA A 107 7.00 11.43 5.94
N VAL A 108 6.09 10.73 5.27
CA VAL A 108 5.21 11.29 4.25
C VAL A 108 3.77 11.12 4.71
N THR A 109 3.01 12.21 4.62
CA THR A 109 1.59 12.27 4.97
C THR A 109 0.80 12.35 3.69
N VAL A 110 -0.16 11.45 3.51
CA VAL A 110 -1.04 11.39 2.33
C VAL A 110 -2.49 11.39 2.78
N ASP A 111 -3.27 12.30 2.21
CA ASP A 111 -4.73 12.17 2.23
C ASP A 111 -5.14 11.19 1.13
N LEU A 112 -5.66 10.03 1.53
CA LEU A 112 -6.00 8.94 0.62
C LEU A 112 -7.20 9.30 -0.27
N GLU A 113 -8.15 10.09 0.23
CA GLU A 113 -9.31 10.50 -0.57
C GLU A 113 -8.86 11.41 -1.72
N GLU A 114 -8.06 12.43 -1.42
CA GLU A 114 -7.48 13.30 -2.44
C GLU A 114 -6.55 12.55 -3.39
N ALA A 115 -5.72 11.65 -2.85
CA ALA A 115 -4.77 10.89 -3.67
C ALA A 115 -5.51 10.03 -4.70
N PHE A 116 -6.54 9.29 -4.29
CA PHE A 116 -7.36 8.50 -5.22
C PHE A 116 -8.09 9.37 -6.25
N ALA A 117 -8.51 10.59 -5.90
CA ALA A 117 -9.13 11.51 -6.85
C ALA A 117 -8.14 11.99 -7.94
N LYS A 118 -6.83 12.05 -7.63
CA LYS A 118 -5.77 12.46 -8.55
C LYS A 118 -5.19 11.31 -9.39
N LEU A 119 -5.46 10.05 -9.02
CA LEU A 119 -4.99 8.90 -9.80
C LEU A 119 -5.66 8.85 -11.16
N ALA A 120 -4.87 8.59 -12.20
CA ALA A 120 -5.40 8.28 -13.52
C ALA A 120 -6.39 7.11 -13.44
N PRO A 121 -7.48 7.11 -14.23
CA PRO A 121 -8.40 5.97 -14.30
C PRO A 121 -7.62 4.70 -14.64
N SER A 122 -7.99 3.57 -14.04
CA SER A 122 -7.38 2.29 -14.38
C SER A 122 -7.64 2.01 -15.88
N SER A 123 -6.59 1.73 -16.63
CA SER A 123 -6.74 1.07 -17.92
C SER A 123 -7.05 -0.38 -17.61
N ASP A 124 -8.33 -0.76 -17.75
CA ASP A 124 -8.77 -2.16 -17.69
C ASP A 124 -8.14 -2.99 -18.83
#